data_AF-A0A2W4JN81-F1
#
_entry.id   AF-A0A2W4JN81-F1
#
_cell.length_a   1.000
_cell.length_b   1.000
_cell.length_c   1.000
_cell.angle_alpha   90.00
_cell.angle_beta   90.00
_cell.angle_gamma   90.00
#
_symmetry.space_group_name_H-M   'P 1'
#
loop_
_entity.id
_entity.type
_entity.pdbx_description
1 polymer ?
#
loop_
_entity_poly.entity_id
_entity_poly.type
_entity_poly.pdbx_seq_one_letter_code
_entity_poly.pdbx_strand_id
1 'polypeptide(L)'
;MKRLLRHAAAALTAGALSIGTAHAVLITQWAYTNEAGWSSFTGEGTITPSGNSGSILGLPTTLTWGTNNTSSLVADSPVSGIIFTNGAPQQGVPLTHNNFEIALGISLTSATLRDALRLQPIVPPGAAFDAPTLEFDISFLETPNAPAGGICADGSPVANGCPDIFVLNNPGELAPVSFIIDDYEYTVTINAVGLGPLSDQACAAVGAGPGCIGFITPENQVSTLMTFFTITARQIPEPGLLGLLGISLGALGFSRRRMK
;
A
#
# COMPACT_ATOMS: atom_id res chain seq x y z
N MET A 1 13.09 -15.96 86.31
CA MET A 1 13.65 -14.75 85.65
C MET A 1 14.26 -15.15 84.33
N LYS A 2 13.79 -14.57 83.19
CA LYS A 2 14.55 -14.22 81.96
C LYS A 2 15.41 -15.35 81.32
N ARG A 3 15.28 -15.77 80.06
CA ARG A 3 15.08 -15.01 78.80
C ARG A 3 15.00 -15.96 77.58
N LEU A 4 14.03 -15.65 76.71
CA LEU A 4 14.02 -15.65 75.23
C LEU A 4 14.49 -16.88 74.40
N LEU A 5 13.48 -17.62 73.91
CA LEU A 5 13.46 -18.20 72.57
C LEU A 5 13.44 -17.08 71.51
N ARG A 6 14.35 -17.11 70.54
CA ARG A 6 14.26 -16.32 69.30
C ARG A 6 13.70 -17.21 68.19
N HIS A 7 12.42 -17.04 67.86
CA HIS A 7 11.83 -17.55 66.62
C HIS A 7 11.85 -16.41 65.61
N ALA A 8 12.67 -16.53 64.57
CA ALA A 8 12.59 -15.67 63.39
C ALA A 8 11.47 -16.22 62.50
N ALA A 9 10.26 -15.68 62.64
CA ALA A 9 9.18 -15.91 61.69
C ALA A 9 9.40 -15.00 60.48
N ALA A 10 9.89 -15.57 59.37
CA ALA A 10 9.90 -14.90 58.08
C ALA A 10 8.46 -14.89 57.54
N ALA A 11 7.76 -13.77 57.72
CA ALA A 11 6.46 -13.54 57.09
C ALA A 11 6.67 -13.29 55.60
N LEU A 12 6.39 -14.29 54.77
CA LEU A 12 6.35 -14.15 53.32
C LEU A 12 4.96 -13.62 52.93
N THR A 13 4.82 -12.32 52.78
CA THR A 13 3.63 -11.69 52.20
C THR A 13 3.58 -12.02 50.71
N ALA A 14 2.76 -13.00 50.33
CA ALA A 14 2.39 -13.24 48.94
C ALA A 14 1.44 -12.13 48.49
N GLY A 15 1.98 -11.04 47.95
CA GLY A 15 1.20 -10.05 47.22
C GLY A 15 0.65 -10.70 45.96
N ALA A 16 -0.67 -10.87 45.90
CA ALA A 16 -1.36 -11.29 44.68
C ALA A 16 -1.22 -10.18 43.64
N LEU A 17 -0.24 -10.31 42.75
CA LEU A 17 -0.16 -9.54 41.51
C LEU A 17 -1.27 -10.06 40.60
N SER A 18 -2.42 -9.40 40.62
CA SER A 18 -3.42 -9.51 39.58
C SER A 18 -2.88 -8.82 38.32
N ILE A 19 -2.07 -9.54 37.55
CA ILE A 19 -1.68 -9.15 36.20
C ILE A 19 -2.92 -9.43 35.33
N GLY A 20 -3.72 -8.39 35.07
CA GLY A 20 -4.73 -8.49 34.02
C GLY A 20 -4.00 -8.65 32.69
N THR A 21 -4.13 -9.80 32.04
CA THR A 21 -3.72 -9.94 30.64
C THR A 21 -4.74 -9.17 29.81
N ALA A 22 -4.38 -7.96 29.37
CA ALA A 22 -5.10 -7.30 28.30
C ALA A 22 -4.82 -8.12 27.04
N HIS A 23 -5.71 -9.05 26.69
CA HIS A 23 -5.61 -9.74 25.42
C HIS A 23 -5.96 -8.74 24.32
N ALA A 24 -5.09 -8.64 23.32
CA ALA A 24 -5.41 -7.96 22.08
C ALA A 24 -6.71 -8.52 21.51
N VAL A 25 -7.62 -7.63 21.10
CA VAL A 25 -8.85 -8.03 20.41
C VAL A 25 -8.67 -7.73 18.93
N LEU A 26 -9.00 -8.70 18.08
CA LEU A 26 -9.00 -8.51 16.64
C LEU A 26 -9.85 -7.29 16.26
N ILE A 27 -9.26 -6.36 15.51
CA ILE A 27 -9.99 -5.28 14.86
C ILE A 27 -10.68 -5.87 13.64
N THR A 28 -12.01 -5.88 13.64
CA THR A 28 -12.84 -6.49 12.60
C THR A 28 -13.36 -5.47 11.60
N GLN A 29 -13.36 -4.18 11.95
CA GLN A 29 -13.92 -3.12 11.12
C GLN A 29 -13.09 -1.84 11.23
N TRP A 30 -12.85 -1.22 10.06
CA TRP A 30 -12.10 0.02 9.91
C TRP A 30 -12.91 1.01 9.08
N ALA A 31 -12.86 2.29 9.46
CA ALA A 31 -13.00 3.37 8.49
C ALA A 31 -11.65 3.56 7.81
N TYR A 32 -11.64 3.82 6.51
CA TYR A 32 -10.41 4.11 5.79
C TYR A 32 -10.53 5.39 4.99
N THR A 33 -9.38 6.04 4.80
CA THR A 33 -9.15 7.09 3.81
C THR A 33 -7.88 6.72 3.04
N ASN A 34 -8.02 6.54 1.74
CA ASN A 34 -6.93 6.27 0.82
C ASN A 34 -6.72 7.52 -0.05
N GLU A 35 -5.52 8.09 0.03
CA GLU A 35 -5.09 9.23 -0.78
C GLU A 35 -4.00 8.78 -1.75
N ALA A 36 -4.04 9.26 -2.99
CA ALA A 36 -2.95 9.11 -3.93
C ALA A 36 -2.75 10.41 -4.71
N GLY A 37 -1.49 10.78 -4.94
CA GLY A 37 -1.15 11.98 -5.69
C GLY A 37 0.29 11.98 -6.19
N TRP A 38 0.57 12.88 -7.13
CA TRP A 38 1.83 12.96 -7.85
C TRP A 38 2.90 13.63 -6.98
N SER A 39 3.85 12.84 -6.48
CA SER A 39 4.96 13.34 -5.66
C SER A 39 6.12 13.86 -6.51
N SER A 40 6.27 13.34 -7.74
CA SER A 40 7.23 13.80 -8.72
C SER A 40 6.73 13.57 -10.14
N PHE A 41 7.20 14.36 -11.10
CA PHE A 41 6.95 14.16 -12.53
C PHE A 41 8.01 14.86 -13.38
N THR A 42 8.26 14.31 -14.56
CA THR A 42 9.13 14.90 -15.59
C THR A 42 8.47 14.77 -16.95
N GLY A 43 8.81 15.68 -17.87
CA GLY A 43 8.28 15.67 -19.22
C GLY A 43 8.94 16.71 -20.11
N GLU A 44 8.60 16.66 -21.38
CA GLU A 44 8.92 17.70 -22.36
C GLU A 44 7.79 18.72 -22.42
N GLY A 45 8.14 19.99 -22.60
CA GLY A 45 7.15 21.07 -22.57
C GLY A 45 6.59 21.34 -21.18
N THR A 46 5.37 21.89 -21.11
CA THR A 46 4.72 22.25 -19.84
C THR A 46 3.80 21.13 -19.39
N ILE A 47 4.12 20.53 -18.24
CA ILE A 47 3.22 19.63 -17.50
C ILE A 47 2.58 20.45 -16.37
N THR A 48 1.25 20.52 -16.36
CA THR A 48 0.51 21.33 -15.39
C THR A 48 -0.11 20.42 -14.31
N PRO A 49 0.41 20.45 -13.07
CA PRO A 49 -0.20 19.75 -11.95
C PRO A 49 -1.43 20.52 -11.44
N SER A 50 -2.48 19.81 -11.07
CA SER A 50 -3.66 20.37 -10.40
C SER A 50 -4.35 19.35 -9.49
N GLY A 51 -5.40 19.78 -8.80
CA GLY A 51 -6.11 18.97 -7.81
C GLY A 51 -5.39 18.86 -6.47
N ASN A 52 -5.97 18.11 -5.55
CA ASN A 52 -5.44 17.88 -4.21
C ASN A 52 -5.92 16.52 -3.69
N SER A 53 -4.99 15.65 -3.31
CA SER A 53 -5.25 14.27 -2.89
C SER A 53 -5.95 14.16 -1.53
N GLY A 54 -5.99 15.25 -0.77
CA GLY A 54 -6.57 15.33 0.56
C GLY A 54 -5.57 15.78 1.62
N SER A 55 -5.93 15.57 2.88
CA SER A 55 -5.22 16.12 4.03
C SER A 55 -4.02 15.29 4.50
N ILE A 56 -3.91 14.03 4.05
CA ILE A 56 -2.80 13.14 4.42
C ILE A 56 -1.56 13.48 3.58
N LEU A 57 -1.75 13.59 2.27
CA LEU A 57 -0.67 13.81 1.30
C LEU A 57 -0.61 15.26 0.80
N GLY A 58 -1.75 15.89 0.53
CA GLY A 58 -1.82 17.24 -0.04
C GLY A 58 -1.14 17.39 -1.40
N LEU A 59 -1.04 16.31 -2.18
CA LEU A 59 -0.35 16.27 -3.47
C LEU A 59 -1.32 16.55 -4.63
N PRO A 60 -0.82 17.02 -5.79
CA PRO A 60 -1.63 17.11 -7.02
C PRO A 60 -2.21 15.74 -7.39
N THR A 61 -3.45 15.71 -7.87
CA THR A 61 -4.10 14.47 -8.34
C THR A 61 -4.16 14.36 -9.84
N THR A 62 -3.94 15.46 -10.55
CA THR A 62 -3.98 15.51 -12.00
C THR A 62 -2.68 16.08 -12.56
N LEU A 63 -2.10 15.39 -13.53
CA LEU A 63 -1.09 15.95 -14.44
C LEU A 63 -1.74 16.11 -15.81
N THR A 64 -1.67 17.31 -16.38
CA THR A 64 -2.17 17.61 -17.73
C THR A 64 -1.04 18.10 -18.62
N TRP A 65 -1.09 17.75 -19.90
CA TRP A 65 -0.14 18.22 -20.91
C TRP A 65 -0.83 18.37 -22.28
N GLY A 66 -0.12 18.99 -23.23
CA GLY A 66 -0.68 19.40 -24.52
C GLY A 66 -1.35 20.78 -24.48
N THR A 67 -1.40 21.46 -25.62
CA THR A 67 -1.95 22.83 -25.74
C THR A 67 -3.34 22.89 -26.37
N ASN A 68 -3.78 21.84 -27.06
CA ASN A 68 -5.12 21.68 -27.65
C ASN A 68 -5.50 20.20 -27.50
N ASN A 69 -6.64 19.87 -26.88
CA ASN A 69 -7.02 18.52 -26.43
C ASN A 69 -5.99 17.90 -25.47
N THR A 70 -6.12 18.20 -24.18
CA THR A 70 -5.10 17.86 -23.18
C THR A 70 -5.16 16.40 -22.75
N SER A 71 -4.11 15.63 -23.05
CA SER A 71 -3.84 14.36 -22.38
C SER A 71 -3.60 14.57 -20.89
N SER A 72 -3.92 13.55 -20.09
CA SER A 72 -3.80 13.67 -18.63
C SER A 72 -3.72 12.33 -17.91
N LEU A 73 -3.02 12.33 -16.77
CA LEU A 73 -3.16 11.30 -15.74
C LEU A 73 -3.91 11.87 -14.54
N VAL A 74 -4.95 11.15 -14.10
CA VAL A 74 -5.84 11.55 -13.00
C VAL A 74 -5.89 10.42 -11.97
N ALA A 75 -5.53 10.72 -10.72
CA ALA A 75 -5.83 9.88 -9.57
C ALA A 75 -7.13 10.38 -8.92
N ASP A 76 -8.21 9.58 -8.89
CA ASP A 76 -9.49 10.01 -8.30
C ASP A 76 -9.45 9.91 -6.77
N SER A 77 -8.66 10.80 -6.17
CA SER A 77 -8.35 10.84 -4.75
C SER A 77 -9.03 12.03 -4.06
N PRO A 78 -9.43 11.92 -2.77
CA PRO A 78 -9.38 10.75 -1.90
C PRO A 78 -10.55 9.76 -2.10
N VAL A 79 -10.32 8.49 -1.74
CA VAL A 79 -11.39 7.50 -1.58
C VAL A 79 -11.52 7.15 -0.10
N SER A 80 -12.75 7.06 0.41
CA SER A 80 -13.00 6.70 1.81
C SER A 80 -14.17 5.75 1.94
N GLY A 81 -14.15 4.92 2.97
CA GLY A 81 -15.21 3.95 3.19
C GLY A 81 -15.02 3.12 4.45
N ILE A 82 -15.72 1.99 4.49
CA ILE A 82 -15.60 0.98 5.54
C ILE A 82 -15.01 -0.28 4.94
N ILE A 83 -14.04 -0.88 5.62
CA ILE A 83 -13.50 -2.19 5.28
C ILE A 83 -13.55 -3.12 6.49
N PHE A 84 -13.84 -4.39 6.23
CA PHE A 84 -13.87 -5.44 7.24
C PHE A 84 -12.60 -6.29 7.14
N THR A 85 -11.98 -6.58 8.27
CA THR A 85 -10.87 -7.53 8.33
C THR A 85 -11.34 -8.92 7.94
N ASN A 86 -10.61 -9.58 7.04
CA ASN A 86 -10.98 -10.83 6.37
C ASN A 86 -12.29 -10.73 5.57
N GLY A 87 -12.69 -9.51 5.19
CA GLY A 87 -13.87 -9.24 4.39
C GLY A 87 -13.61 -9.14 2.89
N ALA A 88 -14.62 -8.66 2.15
CA ALA A 88 -14.52 -8.41 0.72
C ALA A 88 -13.58 -7.22 0.42
N PRO A 89 -12.92 -7.20 -0.76
CA PRO A 89 -12.13 -6.06 -1.19
C PRO A 89 -12.93 -4.76 -1.21
N GLN A 90 -12.27 -3.64 -0.90
CA GLN A 90 -12.81 -2.29 -1.08
C GLN A 90 -12.02 -1.56 -2.15
N GLN A 91 -12.65 -0.58 -2.79
CA GLN A 91 -12.01 0.23 -3.83
C GLN A 91 -10.96 1.16 -3.20
N GLY A 92 -9.77 1.20 -3.79
CA GLY A 92 -8.75 2.21 -3.53
C GLY A 92 -8.88 3.41 -4.49
N VAL A 93 -7.84 4.21 -4.64
CA VAL A 93 -7.81 5.32 -5.61
C VAL A 93 -7.60 4.81 -7.05
N PRO A 94 -8.59 4.93 -7.96
CA PRO A 94 -8.37 4.56 -9.35
C PRO A 94 -7.48 5.59 -10.07
N LEU A 95 -6.79 5.13 -11.11
CA LEU A 95 -5.95 5.95 -11.97
C LEU A 95 -6.51 5.94 -13.40
N THR A 96 -6.78 7.12 -13.94
CA THR A 96 -7.28 7.30 -15.30
C THR A 96 -6.26 7.99 -16.19
N HIS A 97 -6.02 7.42 -17.36
CA HIS A 97 -5.30 8.06 -18.44
C HIS A 97 -6.29 8.48 -19.53
N ASN A 98 -6.33 9.78 -19.81
CA ASN A 98 -7.03 10.34 -20.96
C ASN A 98 -5.98 10.57 -22.06
N ASN A 99 -6.06 9.79 -23.13
CA ASN A 99 -5.16 9.91 -24.28
C ASN A 99 -5.86 10.67 -25.40
N PHE A 100 -5.32 11.84 -25.76
CA PHE A 100 -5.82 12.67 -26.85
C PHE A 100 -4.66 13.20 -27.69
N GLU A 101 -4.95 13.47 -28.96
CA GLU A 101 -3.94 13.97 -29.88
C GLU A 101 -3.39 15.32 -29.42
N ILE A 102 -2.08 15.34 -29.15
CA ILE A 102 -1.34 16.54 -28.77
C ILE A 102 -0.27 16.92 -29.79
N ALA A 103 0.20 18.16 -29.68
CA ALA A 103 1.35 18.63 -30.46
C ALA A 103 2.64 17.89 -30.06
N LEU A 104 3.47 17.56 -31.06
CA LEU A 104 4.76 16.90 -30.85
C LEU A 104 5.65 17.68 -29.87
N GLY A 105 6.33 16.95 -28.98
CA GLY A 105 7.33 17.50 -28.05
C GLY A 105 6.75 18.11 -26.76
N ILE A 106 5.50 17.81 -26.43
CA ILE A 106 4.87 18.20 -25.16
C ILE A 106 4.27 16.96 -24.53
N SER A 107 5.02 16.21 -23.71
CA SER A 107 4.56 14.95 -23.14
C SER A 107 5.14 14.71 -21.77
N LEU A 108 4.40 14.04 -20.91
CA LEU A 108 4.97 13.38 -19.74
C LEU A 108 6.03 12.36 -20.18
N THR A 109 7.05 12.12 -19.36
CA THR A 109 8.04 11.05 -19.58
C THR A 109 8.12 10.12 -18.38
N SER A 110 7.97 10.67 -17.17
CA SER A 110 7.88 9.86 -15.96
C SER A 110 7.07 10.57 -14.88
N ALA A 111 6.56 9.79 -13.94
CA ALA A 111 5.92 10.29 -12.73
C ALA A 111 6.09 9.31 -11.57
N THR A 112 5.98 9.81 -10.34
CA THR A 112 5.84 8.97 -9.15
C THR A 112 4.49 9.27 -8.50
N LEU A 113 3.65 8.25 -8.39
CA LEU A 113 2.39 8.32 -7.65
C LEU A 113 2.64 7.84 -6.22
N ARG A 114 2.45 8.72 -5.23
CA ARG A 114 2.50 8.35 -3.83
C ARG A 114 1.11 7.99 -3.34
N ASP A 115 0.98 6.85 -2.68
CA ASP A 115 -0.26 6.36 -2.06
C ASP A 115 -0.11 6.31 -0.52
N ALA A 116 -1.17 6.72 0.18
CA ALA A 116 -1.27 6.66 1.63
C ALA A 116 -2.63 6.11 2.05
N LEU A 117 -2.63 5.20 3.02
CA LEU A 117 -3.83 4.59 3.59
C LEU A 117 -3.88 4.86 5.09
N ARG A 118 -4.85 5.67 5.52
CA ARG A 118 -5.19 5.86 6.93
C ARG A 118 -6.35 4.95 7.31
N LEU A 119 -6.17 4.22 8.41
CA LEU A 119 -7.12 3.28 8.97
C LEU A 119 -7.54 3.73 10.37
N GLN A 120 -8.84 3.83 10.61
CA GLN A 120 -9.44 4.15 11.90
C GLN A 120 -10.21 2.92 12.39
N PRO A 121 -9.72 2.21 13.44
CA PRO A 121 -10.46 1.11 14.05
C PRO A 121 -11.84 1.58 14.54
N ILE A 122 -12.89 0.86 14.13
CA ILE A 122 -14.27 1.08 14.58
C ILE A 122 -14.69 -0.02 15.56
N VAL A 123 -14.31 -1.27 15.29
CA VAL A 123 -14.67 -2.43 16.12
C VAL A 123 -13.43 -3.28 16.40
N PRO A 124 -12.91 -3.28 17.65
CA PRO A 124 -13.20 -2.29 18.69
C PRO A 124 -12.68 -0.88 18.29
N PRO A 125 -13.22 0.20 18.87
CA PRO A 125 -12.69 1.55 18.64
C PRO A 125 -11.26 1.68 19.15
N GLY A 126 -10.40 2.34 18.37
CA GLY A 126 -8.98 2.50 18.67
C GLY A 126 -8.41 3.79 18.10
N ALA A 127 -7.08 3.98 18.22
CA ALA A 127 -6.41 5.11 17.59
C ALA A 127 -6.30 4.91 16.07
N ALA A 128 -6.36 6.01 15.31
CA ALA A 128 -6.04 5.96 13.88
C ALA A 128 -4.60 5.50 13.66
N PHE A 129 -4.40 4.80 12.56
CA PHE A 129 -3.13 4.23 12.14
C PHE A 129 -2.89 4.57 10.66
N ASP A 130 -1.68 5.01 10.34
CA ASP A 130 -1.25 5.21 8.96
C ASP A 130 -0.45 3.98 8.52
N ALA A 131 -0.95 3.29 7.50
CA ALA A 131 -0.20 2.23 6.86
C ALA A 131 1.05 2.81 6.17
N PRO A 132 2.09 1.99 5.94
CA PRO A 132 3.24 2.42 5.16
C PRO A 132 2.81 3.03 3.81
N THR A 133 3.38 4.19 3.47
CA THR A 133 3.14 4.84 2.19
C THR A 133 3.83 4.08 1.07
N LEU A 134 3.19 3.99 -0.08
CA LEU A 134 3.74 3.34 -1.28
C LEU A 134 4.09 4.41 -2.32
N GLU A 135 5.11 4.15 -3.13
CA GLU A 135 5.50 5.03 -4.24
C GLU A 135 5.58 4.21 -5.53
N PHE A 136 4.71 4.50 -6.48
CA PHE A 136 4.66 3.81 -7.77
C PHE A 136 5.39 4.66 -8.82
N ASP A 137 6.50 4.15 -9.32
CA ASP A 137 7.34 4.82 -10.31
C ASP A 137 6.90 4.43 -11.73
N ILE A 138 6.69 5.45 -12.55
CA ILE A 138 6.04 5.31 -13.85
C ILE A 138 6.96 5.83 -14.94
N SER A 139 7.12 5.03 -15.99
CA SER A 139 7.61 5.48 -17.29
C SER A 139 6.41 5.65 -18.22
N PHE A 140 6.34 6.78 -18.91
CA PHE A 140 5.28 7.08 -19.86
C PHE A 140 5.87 7.44 -21.22
N LEU A 141 5.20 6.98 -22.28
CA LEU A 141 5.53 7.34 -23.65
C LEU A 141 4.26 7.71 -24.40
N GLU A 142 4.13 9.00 -24.71
CA GLU A 142 3.24 9.47 -25.76
C GLU A 142 3.83 9.05 -27.10
N THR A 143 3.08 8.24 -27.83
CA THR A 143 3.56 7.67 -29.07
C THR A 143 3.31 8.62 -30.24
N PRO A 144 4.20 8.70 -31.24
CA PRO A 144 3.89 9.43 -32.46
C PRO A 144 2.63 8.84 -33.12
N ASN A 145 1.59 9.65 -33.34
CA ASN A 145 0.32 9.20 -33.93
C ASN A 145 0.40 8.79 -35.41
N ALA A 146 1.47 9.19 -36.11
CA ALA A 146 1.71 8.83 -37.51
C ALA A 146 3.18 8.41 -37.72
N PRO A 147 3.61 7.26 -37.15
CA PRO A 147 4.97 6.78 -37.28
C PRO A 147 5.27 6.35 -38.71
N ALA A 148 6.53 6.49 -39.13
CA ALA A 148 6.99 6.01 -40.43
C ALA A 148 6.80 4.49 -40.53
N GLY A 149 6.14 4.03 -41.60
CA GLY A 149 5.84 2.61 -41.82
C GLY A 149 4.50 2.14 -41.27
N GLY A 150 3.73 3.00 -40.59
CA GLY A 150 2.35 2.70 -40.19
C GLY A 150 2.22 1.67 -39.06
N ILE A 151 3.29 1.47 -38.26
CA ILE A 151 3.34 0.58 -37.10
C ILE A 151 3.70 1.41 -35.86
N CYS A 152 2.91 1.25 -34.80
CA CYS A 152 3.07 1.90 -33.52
C CYS A 152 4.17 1.27 -32.67
N ALA A 153 4.59 1.96 -31.61
CA ALA A 153 5.70 1.54 -30.76
C ALA A 153 5.42 0.22 -30.00
N ASP A 154 4.15 -0.08 -29.72
CA ASP A 154 3.71 -1.34 -29.13
C ASP A 154 3.65 -2.52 -30.14
N GLY A 155 3.87 -2.24 -31.42
CA GLY A 155 3.81 -3.18 -32.54
C GLY A 155 2.47 -3.26 -33.24
N SER A 156 1.45 -2.49 -32.82
CA SER A 156 0.14 -2.49 -33.50
C SER A 156 0.19 -1.70 -34.81
N PRO A 157 -0.67 -2.01 -35.80
CA PRO A 157 -0.85 -1.11 -36.94
C PRO A 157 -1.51 0.20 -36.50
N VAL A 158 -1.19 1.30 -37.17
CA VAL A 158 -1.85 2.59 -36.96
C VAL A 158 -3.31 2.50 -37.41
N ALA A 159 -4.23 2.90 -36.53
CA ALA A 159 -5.66 2.98 -36.84
C ALA A 159 -6.15 4.43 -36.85
N ASN A 160 -6.33 5.01 -35.66
CA ASN A 160 -6.74 6.41 -35.46
C ASN A 160 -5.68 7.18 -34.66
N GLY A 161 -4.42 6.88 -34.93
CA GLY A 161 -3.27 7.23 -34.09
C GLY A 161 -2.71 6.02 -33.36
N CYS A 162 -1.64 6.25 -32.62
CA CYS A 162 -0.93 5.21 -31.89
C CYS A 162 -1.28 5.23 -30.41
N PRO A 163 -1.35 4.06 -29.77
CA PRO A 163 -1.73 4.01 -28.38
C PRO A 163 -0.53 4.34 -27.48
N ASP A 164 -0.79 5.03 -26.39
CA ASP A 164 0.24 5.46 -25.45
C ASP A 164 0.54 4.40 -24.41
N ILE A 165 1.79 4.40 -23.97
CA ILE A 165 2.37 3.32 -23.18
C ILE A 165 2.69 3.81 -21.78
N PHE A 166 2.13 3.12 -20.79
CA PHE A 166 2.41 3.33 -19.39
C PHE A 166 3.09 2.08 -18.83
N VAL A 167 4.23 2.24 -18.16
CA VAL A 167 4.95 1.15 -17.49
C VAL A 167 5.18 1.48 -16.02
N LEU A 168 4.81 0.54 -15.16
CA LEU A 168 5.15 0.54 -13.74
C LEU A 168 6.55 -0.05 -13.56
N ASN A 169 7.50 0.78 -13.16
CA ASN A 169 8.92 0.42 -13.05
C ASN A 169 9.21 -0.44 -11.81
N ASN A 170 8.39 -0.32 -10.78
CA ASN A 170 8.56 -1.02 -9.50
C ASN A 170 7.30 -1.83 -9.11
N PRO A 171 6.90 -2.83 -9.93
CA PRO A 171 5.70 -3.63 -9.66
C PRO A 171 5.75 -4.41 -8.33
N GLY A 172 6.92 -4.52 -7.70
CA GLY A 172 7.08 -5.05 -6.35
C GLY A 172 6.35 -4.26 -5.26
N GLU A 173 6.04 -2.97 -5.47
CA GLU A 173 5.23 -2.16 -4.55
C GLU A 173 3.77 -2.64 -4.43
N LEU A 174 3.32 -3.49 -5.36
CA LEU A 174 2.00 -4.15 -5.26
C LEU A 174 2.02 -5.36 -4.30
N ALA A 175 3.17 -5.72 -3.75
CA ALA A 175 3.27 -6.81 -2.79
C ALA A 175 2.48 -6.50 -1.50
N PRO A 176 1.94 -7.52 -0.81
CA PRO A 176 1.22 -7.30 0.44
C PRO A 176 2.09 -6.61 1.49
N VAL A 177 1.50 -5.64 2.19
CA VAL A 177 2.16 -4.87 3.26
C VAL A 177 1.57 -5.27 4.59
N SER A 178 2.42 -5.60 5.56
CA SER A 178 1.98 -5.99 6.90
C SER A 178 2.36 -4.95 7.96
N PHE A 179 1.52 -4.81 8.97
CA PHE A 179 1.79 -4.04 10.19
C PHE A 179 1.21 -4.76 11.40
N ILE A 180 1.72 -4.43 12.59
CA ILE A 180 1.33 -5.09 13.84
C ILE A 180 0.61 -4.08 14.73
N ILE A 181 -0.58 -4.45 15.22
CA ILE A 181 -1.27 -3.74 16.29
C ILE A 181 -1.59 -4.77 17.38
N ASP A 182 -1.05 -4.53 18.57
CA ASP A 182 -1.02 -5.48 19.67
C ASP A 182 -0.50 -6.87 19.23
N ASP A 183 -1.25 -7.95 19.43
CA ASP A 183 -0.86 -9.31 19.08
C ASP A 183 -1.38 -9.76 17.71
N TYR A 184 -1.75 -8.83 16.83
CA TYR A 184 -2.25 -9.15 15.48
C TYR A 184 -1.37 -8.53 14.41
N GLU A 185 -0.94 -9.37 13.46
CA GLU A 185 -0.38 -8.95 12.18
C GLU A 185 -1.53 -8.73 11.21
N TYR A 186 -1.70 -7.50 10.73
CA TYR A 186 -2.64 -7.14 9.68
C TYR A 186 -1.89 -7.03 8.36
N THR A 187 -2.44 -7.60 7.29
CA THR A 187 -1.85 -7.57 5.95
C THR A 187 -2.82 -6.90 4.98
N VAL A 188 -2.37 -5.81 4.36
CA VAL A 188 -3.04 -5.13 3.26
C VAL A 188 -2.58 -5.76 1.95
N THR A 189 -3.51 -6.26 1.14
CA THR A 189 -3.20 -6.77 -0.20
C THR A 189 -3.87 -5.89 -1.24
N ILE A 190 -3.10 -5.41 -2.21
CA ILE A 190 -3.60 -4.58 -3.32
C ILE A 190 -3.90 -5.47 -4.53
N ASN A 191 -4.95 -5.13 -5.25
CA ASN A 191 -5.26 -5.68 -6.57
C ASN A 191 -5.55 -4.54 -7.53
N ALA A 192 -4.99 -4.60 -8.74
CA ALA A 192 -5.15 -3.55 -9.73
C ALA A 192 -5.68 -4.15 -11.04
N VAL A 193 -6.89 -3.78 -11.43
CA VAL A 193 -7.57 -4.26 -12.63
C VAL A 193 -7.29 -3.30 -13.79
N GLY A 194 -6.68 -3.82 -14.84
CA GLY A 194 -6.24 -3.03 -16.00
C GLY A 194 -4.72 -2.93 -16.12
N LEU A 195 -3.98 -3.34 -15.08
CA LEU A 195 -2.53 -3.47 -15.12
C LEU A 195 -2.14 -4.92 -15.46
N GLY A 196 -1.20 -5.10 -16.37
CA GLY A 196 -0.77 -6.43 -16.79
C GLY A 196 0.55 -6.43 -17.56
N PRO A 197 1.03 -7.61 -17.97
CA PRO A 197 2.21 -7.70 -18.83
C PRO A 197 1.95 -7.04 -20.18
N LEU A 198 2.91 -6.25 -20.66
CA LEU A 198 2.89 -5.66 -21.99
C LEU A 198 3.68 -6.50 -23.00
N SER A 199 3.54 -6.18 -24.29
CA SER A 199 4.38 -6.76 -25.34
C SER A 199 5.84 -6.35 -25.17
N ASP A 200 6.78 -7.18 -25.62
CA ASP A 200 8.21 -6.86 -25.55
C ASP A 200 8.55 -5.59 -26.36
N GLN A 201 7.81 -5.32 -27.44
CA GLN A 201 7.92 -4.09 -28.22
C GLN A 201 7.51 -2.86 -27.39
N ALA A 202 6.38 -2.92 -26.69
CA ALA A 202 5.92 -1.83 -25.83
C ALA A 202 6.91 -1.57 -24.68
N CYS A 203 7.42 -2.63 -24.07
CA CYS A 203 8.45 -2.51 -23.04
C CYS A 203 9.74 -1.86 -23.58
N ALA A 204 10.22 -2.33 -24.72
CA ALA A 204 11.42 -1.79 -25.35
C ALA A 204 11.26 -0.31 -25.75
N ALA A 205 10.06 0.11 -26.16
CA ALA A 205 9.77 1.49 -26.54
C ALA A 205 9.99 2.49 -25.39
N VAL A 206 9.76 2.07 -24.15
CA VAL A 206 10.02 2.90 -22.95
C VAL A 206 11.37 2.59 -22.29
N GLY A 207 12.21 1.76 -22.92
CA GLY A 207 13.50 1.33 -22.38
C GLY A 207 13.41 0.31 -21.23
N ALA A 208 12.25 -0.33 -21.03
CA ALA A 208 12.06 -1.38 -20.04
C ALA A 208 12.44 -2.77 -20.59
N GLY A 209 12.70 -3.72 -19.67
CA GLY A 209 12.98 -5.10 -20.03
C GLY A 209 11.73 -5.86 -20.52
N PRO A 210 11.90 -6.97 -21.26
CA PRO A 210 10.80 -7.87 -21.68
C PRO A 210 9.89 -8.28 -20.53
N GLY A 211 8.58 -8.34 -20.77
CA GLY A 211 7.57 -8.68 -19.76
C GLY A 211 7.33 -7.61 -18.69
N CYS A 212 7.62 -6.34 -18.98
CA CYS A 212 7.28 -5.21 -18.11
C CYS A 212 5.77 -5.15 -17.82
N ILE A 213 5.42 -4.54 -16.68
CA ILE A 213 4.04 -4.42 -16.20
C ILE A 213 3.53 -3.00 -16.48
N GLY A 214 2.34 -2.88 -17.05
CA GLY A 214 1.82 -1.59 -17.49
C GLY A 214 0.42 -1.69 -18.06
N PHE A 215 0.01 -0.63 -18.75
CA PHE A 215 -1.20 -0.62 -19.57
C PHE A 215 -1.00 0.29 -20.78
N ILE A 216 -1.88 0.14 -21.76
CA ILE A 216 -1.83 0.90 -23.01
C ILE A 216 -3.19 1.60 -23.18
N THR A 217 -3.16 2.87 -23.56
CA THR A 217 -4.38 3.65 -23.82
C THR A 217 -4.45 4.00 -25.30
N PRO A 218 -5.46 3.51 -26.04
CA PRO A 218 -5.64 3.91 -27.44
C PRO A 218 -5.79 5.42 -27.61
N GLU A 219 -5.28 5.94 -28.72
CA GLU A 219 -5.45 7.35 -29.10
C GLU A 219 -6.94 7.75 -29.13
N ASN A 220 -7.25 8.94 -28.62
CA ASN A 220 -8.61 9.46 -28.42
C ASN A 220 -9.52 8.54 -27.56
N GLN A 221 -8.94 7.78 -26.63
CA GLN A 221 -9.67 6.94 -25.67
C GLN A 221 -9.21 7.18 -24.24
N VAL A 222 -9.97 6.60 -23.31
CA VAL A 222 -9.70 6.65 -21.88
C VAL A 222 -9.44 5.24 -21.37
N SER A 223 -8.38 5.06 -20.59
CA SER A 223 -8.15 3.84 -19.83
C SER A 223 -8.18 4.14 -18.34
N THR A 224 -8.86 3.28 -17.57
CA THR A 224 -8.88 3.39 -16.11
C THR A 224 -8.34 2.11 -15.49
N LEU A 225 -7.32 2.27 -14.66
CA LEU A 225 -6.82 1.28 -13.73
C LEU A 225 -7.63 1.36 -12.44
N MET A 226 -8.44 0.33 -12.17
CA MET A 226 -9.22 0.25 -10.93
C MET A 226 -8.41 -0.47 -9.87
N THR A 227 -8.17 0.18 -8.73
CA THR A 227 -7.48 -0.44 -7.59
C THR A 227 -8.48 -0.91 -6.54
N PHE A 228 -8.19 -2.05 -5.93
CA PHE A 228 -8.90 -2.59 -4.78
C PHE A 228 -7.89 -3.05 -3.73
N PHE A 229 -8.32 -3.14 -2.47
CA PHE A 229 -7.50 -3.72 -1.42
C PHE A 229 -8.33 -4.53 -0.43
N THR A 230 -7.68 -5.51 0.20
CA THR A 230 -8.22 -6.28 1.33
C THR A 230 -7.35 -6.09 2.56
N ILE A 231 -7.93 -6.30 3.73
CA ILE A 231 -7.19 -6.41 4.99
C ILE A 231 -7.44 -7.81 5.53
N THR A 232 -6.39 -8.59 5.76
CA THR A 232 -6.45 -9.84 6.51
C THR A 232 -5.72 -9.69 7.82
N ALA A 233 -5.98 -10.58 8.77
CA ALA A 233 -5.27 -10.58 10.05
C ALA A 233 -4.98 -11.98 10.54
N ARG A 234 -3.82 -12.14 11.19
CA ARG A 234 -3.45 -13.34 11.93
C ARG A 234 -2.96 -12.95 13.32
N GLN A 235 -3.34 -13.74 14.32
CA GLN A 235 -2.80 -13.58 15.66
C GLN A 235 -1.35 -14.06 15.70
N ILE A 236 -0.46 -13.22 16.24
CA ILE A 236 0.92 -13.56 16.54
C ILE A 236 0.92 -14.27 17.90
N PRO A 237 1.32 -15.55 17.99
CA PRO A 237 1.39 -16.21 19.28
C PRO A 237 2.41 -15.50 20.17
N GLU A 238 1.97 -15.02 21.34
CA GLU A 238 2.90 -14.54 22.36
C GLU A 238 3.92 -15.65 22.68
N PRO A 239 5.21 -15.32 22.89
CA PRO A 239 6.14 -16.28 23.45
C PRO A 239 5.59 -16.70 24.81
N GLY A 240 5.21 -17.98 24.95
CA GLY A 240 4.44 -18.48 26.08
C GLY A 240 5.09 -18.15 27.43
N LEU A 241 4.71 -17.02 28.02
CA LEU A 241 5.16 -16.59 29.35
C LEU A 241 4.75 -17.61 30.41
N LEU A 242 3.65 -18.33 30.21
CA LEU A 242 3.26 -19.49 31.03
C LEU A 242 4.22 -20.67 30.90
N GLY A 243 4.79 -20.88 29.71
CA GLY A 243 5.85 -21.87 29.49
C GLY A 243 7.12 -21.47 30.24
N LEU A 244 7.55 -20.20 30.13
CA LEU A 244 8.70 -19.67 30.86
C LEU A 244 8.48 -19.66 32.38
N LEU A 245 7.28 -19.30 32.84
CA LEU A 245 6.91 -19.34 34.25
C LEU A 245 6.87 -20.78 34.75
N GLY A 246 6.28 -21.71 33.99
CA GLY A 246 6.28 -23.14 34.30
C GLY A 246 7.69 -23.73 34.39
N ILE A 247 8.59 -23.35 33.47
CA ILE A 247 10.01 -23.74 33.50
C ILE A 247 10.71 -23.13 34.72
N SER A 248 10.47 -21.85 35.01
CA SER A 248 11.10 -21.17 36.15
C SER A 248 10.65 -21.76 37.50
N LEU A 249 9.36 -22.06 37.66
CA LEU A 249 8.81 -22.74 38.85
C LEU A 249 9.28 -24.19 38.94
N GLY A 250 9.38 -24.91 37.82
CA GLY A 250 9.98 -26.24 37.75
C GLY A 250 11.45 -26.23 38.20
N ALA A 251 12.26 -25.30 37.68
CA ALA A 251 13.67 -25.14 38.04
C ALA A 251 13.86 -24.80 39.54
N LEU A 252 13.00 -23.95 40.09
CA LEU A 252 12.97 -23.64 41.54
C LEU A 252 12.58 -24.86 42.37
N GLY A 253 11.60 -25.64 41.92
CA GLY A 253 11.16 -26.88 42.58
C GLY A 253 12.26 -27.96 42.61
N PHE A 254 12.98 -28.14 41.51
CA PHE A 254 14.12 -29.07 41.42
C PHE A 254 15.31 -28.61 42.26
N SER A 255 15.62 -27.31 42.29
CA SER A 255 16.70 -26.75 43.11
C SER A 255 16.45 -26.94 44.60
N ARG A 256 15.19 -26.83 45.05
CA ARG A 256 14.80 -27.03 46.46
C ARG A 256 14.87 -28.50 46.90
N ARG A 257 14.71 -29.46 45.98
CA ARG A 257 14.88 -30.90 46.27
C ARG A 257 16.34 -31.32 46.46
N ARG A 258 17.30 -30.60 45.85
CA ARG A 258 18.75 -30.88 46.02
C ARG A 258 19.34 -30.35 47.33
N MET A 259 18.63 -29.48 48.05
CA MET A 259 19.06 -28.92 49.33
C MET A 259 18.50 -29.66 50.56
N LYS A 260 17.85 -30.82 50.36
CA LYS A 260 17.52 -31.80 51.40
C LYS A 260 18.35 -33.05 51.18
#